data_AF-A0A7J7YVC9-F1
#
_entry.id   AF-A0A7J7YVC9-F1
#
_cell.length_a   1.000
_cell.length_b   1.000
_cell.length_c   1.000
_cell.angle_alpha   90.00
_cell.angle_beta   90.00
_cell.angle_gamma   90.00
#
_symmetry.space_group_name_H-M   'P 1'
#
loop_
_entity.id
_entity.type
_entity.pdbx_description
1 polymer ?
#
loop_
_entity_poly.entity_id
_entity_poly.type
_entity_poly.pdbx_seq_one_letter_code
_entity_poly.pdbx_strand_id
1 'polypeptide(L)'
;MVPKPEEVNLLTGESAAQNVEAEKKPMSALDEPVSHWRPRLTLNVMVDDFVFDGSSLPADVHRYMKMIQLGKTVHYLPILFIDQLSNRVKDLMVINRSTTELPLTVSYDKISLGRLRFWIHMQDAVYSLQQFGFSEKDADEVKGIFVDTNLYFLALTFFVAAFHLLFDFLAFKNDISFWKKKKSMIGMSTKLWKVKKALKMTVVWRGLRPTFQFGAYSESERKTEEYDTQAMKYLSYLLYPLCIGGAVYSLLNIKYKSWYSWLINSFVNGVYAFGFLFMLPQLFVNYKMKSVAHLPWKAFTYKAFNTFIDDVFAFIITMPTSHRLACFRDDVVFLIYLYQRWLYPVDRSRVNEYGESYEEQKPHSQ
;
A
#
# COMPACT_ATOMS: atom_id res chain seq x y z
N MET A 1 -2.57 -21.18 -0.16
CA MET A 1 -2.08 -21.83 -1.39
C MET A 1 -3.15 -22.74 -1.97
N VAL A 2 -4.18 -22.10 -2.53
CA VAL A 2 -4.85 -22.59 -3.74
C VAL A 2 -3.74 -22.98 -4.72
N PRO A 3 -3.85 -24.10 -5.48
CA PRO A 3 -2.87 -24.41 -6.51
C PRO A 3 -2.69 -23.18 -7.39
N LYS A 4 -1.46 -22.64 -7.42
CA LYS A 4 -1.16 -21.51 -8.30
C LYS A 4 -1.48 -21.99 -9.72
N PRO A 5 -2.27 -21.23 -10.50
CA PRO A 5 -2.57 -21.61 -11.87
C PRO A 5 -1.25 -21.76 -12.63
N GLU A 6 -1.16 -22.74 -13.53
CA GLU A 6 0.07 -23.02 -14.27
C GLU A 6 0.55 -21.76 -15.00
N GLU A 7 1.77 -21.33 -14.67
CA GLU A 7 2.44 -20.22 -15.35
C GLU A 7 3.21 -20.79 -16.54
N VAL A 8 2.93 -20.26 -17.72
CA VAL A 8 3.54 -20.69 -18.98
C VAL A 8 4.42 -19.58 -19.52
N ASN A 9 5.51 -19.95 -20.21
CA ASN A 9 6.20 -18.98 -21.05
C ASN A 9 5.27 -18.61 -22.21
N LEU A 10 4.93 -17.33 -22.35
CA LEU A 10 3.96 -16.88 -23.36
C LEU A 10 4.46 -17.02 -24.81
N LEU A 11 5.78 -17.14 -25.01
CA LEU A 11 6.40 -17.26 -26.33
C LEU A 11 6.69 -18.71 -26.72
N THR A 12 7.19 -19.52 -25.77
CA THR A 12 7.55 -20.93 -26.04
C THR A 12 6.44 -21.91 -25.67
N GLY A 13 5.42 -21.47 -24.92
CA GLY A 13 4.35 -22.33 -24.44
C GLY A 13 4.79 -23.33 -23.35
N GLU A 14 6.05 -23.29 -22.93
CA GLU A 14 6.62 -24.24 -21.97
C GLU A 14 6.10 -23.96 -20.56
N SER A 15 5.37 -24.94 -20.00
CA SER A 15 4.98 -24.94 -18.59
C SER A 15 6.09 -25.60 -17.77
N ALA A 16 6.25 -25.21 -16.50
CA ALA A 16 7.17 -25.91 -15.58
C ALA A 16 6.78 -27.38 -15.34
N ALA A 17 5.55 -27.78 -15.73
CA ALA A 17 5.05 -29.14 -15.59
C ALA A 17 5.45 -30.08 -16.75
N GLN A 18 6.02 -29.58 -17.85
CA GLN A 18 6.38 -30.42 -19.00
C GLN A 18 7.59 -31.34 -18.81
N ASN A 19 8.31 -31.26 -17.68
CA ASN A 19 9.39 -32.20 -17.34
C ASN A 19 9.02 -33.27 -16.30
N VAL A 20 7.75 -33.34 -15.83
CA VAL A 20 7.28 -34.43 -14.97
C VAL A 20 5.87 -34.84 -15.42
N GLU A 21 5.86 -35.84 -16.30
CA GLU A 21 4.78 -36.79 -16.61
C GLU A 21 3.36 -36.29 -16.94
N ALA A 22 2.91 -36.83 -18.08
CA ALA A 22 1.57 -36.74 -18.60
C ALA A 22 0.56 -37.50 -17.74
N GLU A 23 -0.33 -36.79 -17.07
CA GLU A 23 -1.70 -37.25 -16.84
C GLU A 23 -2.69 -36.19 -17.32
N LYS A 24 -3.45 -36.54 -18.36
CA LYS A 24 -4.60 -35.76 -18.84
C LYS A 24 -5.62 -35.58 -17.71
N LYS A 25 -5.67 -34.41 -17.08
CA LYS A 25 -6.86 -33.96 -16.37
C LYS A 25 -7.84 -33.32 -17.37
N PRO A 26 -9.09 -33.80 -17.49
CA PRO A 26 -10.05 -33.21 -18.40
C PRO A 26 -10.41 -31.80 -17.95
N MET A 27 -10.21 -30.88 -18.88
CA MET A 27 -10.49 -29.45 -18.81
C MET A 27 -12.01 -29.23 -18.96
N SER A 28 -12.80 -29.63 -17.95
CA SER A 28 -14.23 -29.25 -17.86
C SER A 28 -14.85 -29.24 -16.45
N ALA A 29 -14.06 -29.37 -15.38
CA ALA A 29 -14.57 -29.50 -14.00
C ALA A 29 -14.60 -28.17 -13.20
N LEU A 30 -14.79 -27.02 -13.86
CA LEU A 30 -14.66 -25.70 -13.20
C LEU A 30 -15.95 -25.11 -12.62
N ASP A 31 -17.12 -25.73 -12.81
CA ASP A 31 -18.42 -25.16 -12.38
C ASP A 31 -19.26 -26.05 -11.43
N GLU A 32 -18.77 -27.22 -11.02
CA GLU A 32 -19.50 -28.07 -10.08
C GLU A 32 -19.03 -27.85 -8.64
N PRO A 33 -19.94 -27.62 -7.66
CA PRO A 33 -19.56 -27.50 -6.27
C PRO A 33 -19.00 -28.83 -5.75
N VAL A 34 -17.73 -28.82 -5.34
CA VAL A 34 -17.03 -30.01 -4.82
C VAL A 34 -16.94 -29.96 -3.29
N SER A 35 -17.16 -31.11 -2.65
CA SER A 35 -17.03 -31.24 -1.19
C SER A 35 -15.56 -31.33 -0.77
N HIS A 36 -15.23 -30.70 0.36
CA HIS A 36 -13.87 -30.63 0.89
C HIS A 36 -13.80 -31.20 2.31
N TRP A 37 -12.69 -31.87 2.63
CA TRP A 37 -12.34 -32.41 3.94
C TRP A 37 -11.30 -31.53 4.64
N ARG A 38 -11.42 -31.43 5.97
CA ARG A 38 -10.46 -30.73 6.84
C ARG A 38 -9.62 -31.76 7.59
N PRO A 39 -8.35 -32.00 7.21
CA PRO A 39 -7.56 -33.07 7.79
C PRO A 39 -6.97 -32.73 9.16
N ARG A 40 -7.10 -31.49 9.64
CA ARG A 40 -6.53 -31.04 10.92
C ARG A 40 -7.61 -30.45 11.82
N LEU A 41 -7.61 -30.87 13.08
CA LEU A 41 -8.47 -30.31 14.12
C LEU A 41 -7.59 -29.92 15.31
N THR A 42 -7.50 -28.62 15.58
CA THR A 42 -6.73 -28.10 16.71
C THR A 42 -7.67 -27.76 17.86
N LEU A 43 -7.46 -28.40 19.01
CA LEU A 43 -8.20 -28.22 20.24
C LEU A 43 -7.30 -27.50 21.26
N ASN A 44 -7.76 -26.35 21.73
CA ASN A 44 -7.08 -25.57 22.74
C ASN A 44 -7.83 -25.65 24.07
N VAL A 45 -7.13 -25.96 25.16
CA VAL A 45 -7.70 -25.91 26.51
C VAL A 45 -7.11 -24.77 27.29
N MET A 46 -7.99 -23.95 27.87
CA MET A 46 -7.58 -22.87 28.75
C MET A 46 -7.01 -23.47 30.05
N VAL A 47 -5.77 -23.14 30.35
CA VAL A 47 -5.05 -23.65 31.53
C VAL A 47 -4.97 -22.65 32.68
N ASP A 48 -5.29 -21.38 32.43
CA ASP A 48 -5.22 -20.33 33.44
C ASP A 48 -6.36 -20.50 34.46
N ASP A 49 -6.01 -20.61 35.74
CA ASP A 49 -6.98 -20.59 36.83
C ASP A 49 -7.38 -19.12 37.11
N PHE A 50 -8.43 -18.67 36.42
CA PHE A 50 -8.93 -17.32 36.52
C PHE A 50 -10.33 -17.28 37.14
N VAL A 51 -10.49 -16.50 38.21
CA VAL A 51 -11.80 -16.30 38.84
C VAL A 51 -12.52 -15.16 38.14
N PHE A 52 -13.59 -15.48 37.41
CA PHE A 52 -14.46 -14.46 36.83
C PHE A 52 -15.44 -13.95 37.89
N ASP A 53 -15.60 -12.63 37.93
CA ASP A 53 -16.71 -12.02 38.66
C ASP A 53 -18.00 -12.28 37.88
N GLY A 54 -18.93 -12.99 38.52
CA GLY A 54 -20.21 -13.37 37.91
C GLY A 54 -21.07 -12.18 37.48
N SER A 55 -20.83 -10.99 38.04
CA SER A 55 -21.54 -9.76 37.65
C SER A 55 -20.97 -9.08 36.41
N SER A 56 -19.72 -9.38 36.04
CA SER A 56 -18.98 -8.72 34.96
C SER A 56 -18.37 -9.70 33.96
N LEU A 57 -19.01 -10.85 33.77
CA LEU A 57 -18.52 -11.89 32.87
C LEU A 57 -18.50 -11.40 31.40
N PRO A 58 -17.33 -11.38 30.73
CA PRO A 58 -17.24 -10.97 29.35
C PRO A 58 -18.03 -11.89 28.41
N ALA A 59 -18.85 -11.31 27.52
CA ALA A 59 -19.74 -12.04 26.62
C ALA A 59 -19.00 -12.95 25.63
N ASP A 60 -17.77 -12.57 25.26
CA ASP A 60 -16.84 -13.32 24.41
C ASP A 60 -16.53 -14.70 25.01
N VAL A 61 -16.24 -14.75 26.31
CA VAL A 61 -15.86 -16.01 26.99
C VAL A 61 -17.10 -16.80 27.41
N HIS A 62 -18.18 -16.10 27.79
CA HIS A 62 -19.41 -16.73 28.28
C HIS A 62 -19.97 -17.79 27.33
N ARG A 63 -19.90 -17.57 26.01
CA ARG A 63 -20.37 -18.53 24.99
C ARG A 63 -19.67 -19.89 25.03
N TYR A 64 -18.43 -19.93 25.51
CA TYR A 64 -17.61 -21.13 25.59
C TYR A 64 -17.55 -21.72 27.00
N MET A 65 -18.13 -21.04 27.99
CA MET A 65 -18.15 -21.49 29.37
C MET A 65 -19.35 -22.37 29.65
N LYS A 66 -19.10 -23.52 30.30
CA LYS A 66 -20.14 -24.33 30.92
C LYS A 66 -20.06 -24.14 32.42
N MET A 67 -21.08 -23.54 33.00
CA MET A 67 -21.17 -23.30 34.44
C MET A 67 -21.89 -24.45 35.13
N ILE A 68 -21.39 -24.85 36.29
CA ILE A 68 -21.96 -25.86 37.16
C ILE A 68 -22.07 -25.25 38.55
N GLN A 69 -23.25 -25.40 39.16
CA GLN A 69 -23.46 -24.95 40.53
C GLN A 69 -23.13 -26.10 41.49
N LEU A 70 -22.12 -25.90 42.33
CA LEU A 70 -21.76 -26.81 43.42
C LEU A 70 -22.10 -26.14 44.75
N GLY A 71 -23.30 -26.43 45.27
CA GLY A 71 -23.80 -25.81 46.50
C GLY A 71 -24.01 -24.30 46.34
N LYS A 72 -23.24 -23.49 47.09
CA LYS A 72 -23.33 -22.02 47.08
C LYS A 72 -22.37 -21.34 46.10
N THR A 73 -21.44 -22.09 45.50
CA THR A 73 -20.45 -21.55 44.55
C THR A 73 -20.76 -22.02 43.13
N VAL A 74 -20.52 -21.14 42.16
CA VAL A 74 -20.61 -21.46 40.73
C VAL A 74 -19.19 -21.67 40.21
N HIS A 75 -18.96 -22.85 39.64
CA HIS A 75 -17.69 -23.21 39.00
C HIS A 75 -17.92 -23.32 37.49
N TYR A 76 -16.88 -23.09 36.70
CA TYR A 76 -16.93 -23.33 35.26
C TYR A 76 -16.02 -24.51 34.90
N LEU A 77 -16.44 -25.29 33.90
CA LEU A 77 -15.62 -26.34 33.33
C LEU A 77 -14.46 -25.76 32.52
N PRO A 78 -13.32 -26.47 32.41
CA PRO A 78 -12.21 -26.05 31.56
C PRO A 78 -12.69 -25.66 30.16
N ILE A 79 -12.36 -24.44 29.76
CA ILE A 79 -12.83 -23.88 28.50
C ILE A 79 -12.05 -24.56 27.37
N LEU A 80 -12.79 -25.27 26.51
CA LEU A 80 -12.25 -25.93 25.33
C LEU A 80 -12.63 -25.10 24.10
N PHE A 81 -11.62 -24.65 23.37
CA PHE A 81 -11.76 -23.81 22.19
C PHE A 81 -11.27 -24.57 20.96
N ILE A 82 -12.14 -24.71 19.97
CA ILE A 82 -11.80 -25.30 18.67
C ILE A 82 -11.24 -24.19 17.79
N ASP A 83 -9.98 -24.31 17.41
CA ASP A 83 -9.33 -23.31 16.56
C ASP A 83 -9.76 -23.49 15.10
N GLN A 84 -10.73 -22.69 14.70
CA GLN A 84 -11.21 -22.63 13.32
C GLN A 84 -10.38 -21.70 12.42
N LEU A 85 -9.52 -20.87 13.02
CA LEU A 85 -8.73 -19.86 12.31
C LEU A 85 -7.45 -20.45 11.73
N SER A 86 -6.86 -21.44 12.41
CA SER A 86 -5.78 -22.27 11.86
C SER A 86 -6.22 -23.12 10.66
N ASN A 87 -7.53 -23.30 10.44
CA ASN A 87 -8.04 -24.00 9.26
C ASN A 87 -8.01 -23.06 8.06
N ARG A 88 -7.12 -23.37 7.12
CA ARG A 88 -6.91 -22.59 5.91
C ARG A 88 -7.53 -23.27 4.70
N VAL A 89 -8.03 -22.47 3.76
CA VAL A 89 -8.56 -22.97 2.46
C VAL A 89 -7.51 -23.79 1.70
N LYS A 90 -6.22 -23.44 1.89
CA LYS A 90 -5.08 -24.12 1.27
C LYS A 90 -4.85 -25.56 1.74
N ASP A 91 -5.35 -25.90 2.93
CA ASP A 91 -5.13 -27.20 3.56
C ASP A 91 -6.36 -28.13 3.38
N LEU A 92 -7.37 -27.68 2.63
CA LEU A 92 -8.56 -28.47 2.33
C LEU A 92 -8.26 -29.55 1.30
N MET A 93 -8.76 -30.76 1.56
CA MET A 93 -8.64 -31.90 0.66
C MET A 93 -9.93 -32.13 -0.11
N VAL A 94 -9.86 -32.29 -1.43
CA VAL A 94 -11.04 -32.60 -2.24
C VAL A 94 -11.52 -34.02 -1.97
N ILE A 95 -12.82 -34.18 -1.70
CA ILE A 95 -13.45 -35.49 -1.51
C ILE A 95 -13.91 -36.01 -2.87
N ASN A 96 -13.36 -37.15 -3.30
CA ASN A 96 -13.78 -37.84 -4.50
C ASN A 96 -14.68 -39.03 -4.17
N ARG A 97 -15.51 -39.46 -5.13
CA ARG A 97 -16.38 -40.64 -4.97
C ARG A 97 -15.61 -41.94 -4.67
N SER A 98 -14.33 -41.99 -5.03
CA SER A 98 -13.43 -43.12 -4.81
C SER A 98 -12.71 -43.10 -3.45
N THR A 99 -12.85 -42.03 -2.65
CA THR A 99 -12.13 -41.89 -1.38
C THR A 99 -12.86 -42.64 -0.27
N THR A 100 -12.27 -43.72 0.25
CA THR A 100 -12.86 -44.55 1.33
C THR A 100 -12.36 -44.17 2.72
N GLU A 101 -11.18 -43.55 2.81
CA GLU A 101 -10.54 -43.17 4.07
C GLU A 101 -10.08 -41.72 4.00
N LEU A 102 -10.26 -40.97 5.10
CA LEU A 102 -9.88 -39.57 5.20
C LEU A 102 -8.98 -39.36 6.44
N PRO A 103 -7.76 -38.83 6.27
CA PRO A 103 -6.87 -38.61 7.41
C PRO A 103 -7.42 -37.48 8.31
N LEU A 104 -7.41 -37.70 9.62
CA LEU A 104 -7.73 -36.69 10.63
C LEU A 104 -6.63 -36.64 11.68
N THR A 105 -5.90 -35.53 11.72
CA THR A 105 -4.90 -35.24 12.74
C THR A 105 -5.52 -34.31 13.79
N VAL A 106 -5.71 -34.83 15.00
CA VAL A 106 -6.18 -34.03 16.15
C VAL A 106 -4.96 -33.53 16.92
N SER A 107 -4.80 -32.20 16.96
CA SER A 107 -3.75 -31.53 17.75
C SER A 107 -4.38 -30.97 19.02
N TYR A 108 -3.73 -31.17 20.16
CA TYR A 108 -4.17 -30.67 21.46
C TYR A 108 -3.09 -29.76 22.04
N ASP A 109 -3.46 -28.52 22.38
CA ASP A 109 -2.54 -27.54 22.95
C ASP A 109 -3.20 -26.72 24.07
N LYS A 110 -2.38 -26.03 24.86
CA LYS A 110 -2.82 -25.14 25.94
C LYS A 110 -2.91 -23.69 25.45
N ILE A 111 -3.87 -22.95 25.97
CA ILE A 111 -4.05 -21.53 25.65
C ILE A 111 -4.21 -20.71 26.93
N SER A 112 -3.58 -19.54 26.98
CA SER A 112 -3.82 -18.56 28.06
C SER A 112 -5.13 -17.81 27.83
N LEU A 113 -5.72 -17.25 28.88
CA LEU A 113 -6.97 -16.50 28.79
C LEU A 113 -6.87 -15.31 27.83
N GLY A 114 -5.77 -14.55 27.91
CA GLY A 114 -5.55 -13.41 27.02
C GLY A 114 -5.45 -13.82 25.54
N ARG A 115 -4.73 -14.91 25.26
CA ARG A 115 -4.61 -15.45 23.91
C ARG A 115 -5.96 -15.99 23.43
N LEU A 116 -6.70 -16.72 24.27
CA LEU A 116 -8.03 -17.24 23.97
C LEU A 116 -8.98 -16.11 23.54
N ARG A 117 -9.07 -15.05 24.34
CA ARG A 117 -9.92 -13.89 24.03
C ARG A 117 -9.53 -13.21 22.73
N PHE A 118 -8.23 -13.07 22.46
CA PHE A 118 -7.74 -12.57 21.19
C PHE A 118 -8.19 -13.46 20.01
N TRP A 119 -8.06 -14.79 20.13
CA TRP A 119 -8.52 -15.72 19.08
C TRP A 119 -10.03 -15.68 18.85
N ILE A 120 -10.84 -15.56 19.91
CA ILE A 120 -12.30 -15.40 19.81
C ILE A 120 -12.64 -14.11 19.04
N HIS A 121 -12.05 -12.97 19.44
CA HIS A 121 -12.27 -11.70 18.74
C HIS A 121 -11.82 -11.73 17.28
N MET A 122 -10.69 -12.39 16.99
CA MET A 122 -10.25 -12.56 15.61
C MET A 122 -11.22 -13.41 14.79
N GLN A 123 -11.80 -14.44 15.39
CA GLN A 123 -12.77 -15.30 14.72
C GLN A 123 -14.04 -14.53 14.39
N ASP A 124 -14.54 -13.74 15.34
CA ASP A 124 -15.70 -12.88 15.14
C ASP A 124 -15.42 -11.79 14.10
N ALA A 125 -14.22 -11.22 14.08
CA ALA A 125 -13.81 -10.23 13.08
C ALA A 125 -13.78 -10.82 11.66
N VAL A 126 -13.19 -12.01 11.50
CA VAL A 126 -13.16 -12.70 10.20
C VAL A 126 -14.57 -13.08 9.75
N TYR A 127 -15.42 -13.57 10.66
CA TYR A 127 -16.81 -13.86 10.37
C TYR A 127 -17.58 -12.58 9.96
N SER A 128 -17.34 -11.47 10.65
CA SER A 128 -17.94 -10.17 10.31
C SER A 128 -17.51 -9.68 8.93
N LEU A 129 -16.23 -9.84 8.54
CA LEU A 129 -15.75 -9.50 7.20
C LEU A 129 -16.54 -10.27 6.13
N GLN A 130 -16.78 -11.57 6.34
CA GLN A 130 -17.57 -12.38 5.41
C GLN A 130 -19.03 -11.89 5.32
N GLN A 131 -19.63 -11.46 6.43
CA GLN A 131 -20.97 -10.86 6.45
C GLN A 131 -21.03 -9.52 5.69
N PHE A 132 -19.94 -8.76 5.66
CA PHE A 132 -19.81 -7.53 4.87
C PHE A 132 -19.55 -7.78 3.38
N GLY A 133 -19.54 -9.03 2.93
CA GLY A 133 -19.40 -9.41 1.51
C GLY A 133 -17.97 -9.67 1.05
N PHE A 134 -17.00 -9.79 1.96
CA PHE A 134 -15.66 -10.27 1.60
C PHE A 134 -15.72 -11.74 1.17
N SER A 135 -14.94 -12.09 0.14
CA SER A 135 -14.88 -13.49 -0.31
C SER A 135 -14.22 -14.37 0.76
N GLU A 136 -14.56 -15.67 0.77
CA GLU A 136 -13.90 -16.62 1.68
C GLU A 136 -12.38 -16.66 1.49
N LYS A 137 -11.92 -16.37 0.26
CA LYS A 137 -10.50 -16.28 -0.06
C LYS A 137 -9.85 -15.08 0.62
N ASP A 138 -10.45 -13.89 0.53
CA ASP A 138 -9.89 -12.68 1.15
C ASP A 138 -9.89 -12.81 2.68
N ALA A 139 -10.94 -13.40 3.24
CA ALA A 139 -11.02 -13.74 4.66
C ALA A 139 -9.92 -14.74 5.08
N ASP A 140 -9.62 -15.75 4.25
CA ASP A 140 -8.52 -16.70 4.49
C ASP A 140 -7.14 -16.05 4.40
N GLU A 141 -6.96 -15.04 3.54
CA GLU A 141 -5.73 -14.24 3.50
C GLU A 141 -5.53 -13.47 4.81
N VAL A 142 -6.59 -12.86 5.35
CA VAL A 142 -6.56 -12.21 6.68
C VAL A 142 -6.19 -13.22 7.77
N LYS A 143 -6.79 -14.43 7.79
CA LYS A 143 -6.39 -15.49 8.73
C LYS A 143 -4.90 -15.81 8.62
N GLY A 144 -4.38 -15.88 7.40
CA GLY A 144 -2.98 -16.16 7.15
C GLY A 144 -2.02 -15.14 7.73
N ILE A 145 -2.39 -13.86 7.73
CA ILE A 145 -1.57 -12.81 8.34
C ILE A 145 -1.31 -13.10 9.82
N PHE A 146 -2.33 -13.56 10.56
CA PHE A 146 -2.20 -13.80 12.01
C PHE A 146 -1.71 -15.22 12.37
N VAL A 147 -2.03 -16.23 11.55
CA VAL A 147 -1.65 -17.63 11.81
C VAL A 147 -0.23 -17.92 11.30
N ASP A 148 0.10 -17.49 10.09
CA ASP A 148 1.38 -17.84 9.43
C ASP A 148 2.51 -16.87 9.84
N THR A 149 2.20 -15.67 10.35
CA THR A 149 3.20 -14.65 10.72
C THR A 149 3.46 -14.63 12.22
N ASN A 150 4.71 -14.36 12.61
CA ASN A 150 5.04 -14.11 14.01
C ASN A 150 4.42 -12.79 14.51
N LEU A 151 3.70 -12.86 15.63
CA LEU A 151 2.96 -11.75 16.23
C LEU A 151 3.84 -10.52 16.53
N TYR A 152 5.11 -10.70 16.88
CA TYR A 152 6.03 -9.57 17.13
C TYR A 152 6.31 -8.77 15.85
N PHE A 153 6.53 -9.46 14.73
CA PHE A 153 6.72 -8.82 13.43
C PHE A 153 5.43 -8.14 12.95
N LEU A 154 4.29 -8.78 13.21
CA LEU A 154 2.99 -8.20 12.88
C LEU A 154 2.74 -6.91 13.68
N ALA A 155 2.99 -6.94 15.00
CA ALA A 155 2.83 -5.79 15.88
C ALA A 155 3.76 -4.63 15.48
N LEU A 156 5.02 -4.93 15.16
CA LEU A 156 5.95 -3.95 14.63
C LEU A 156 5.42 -3.33 13.33
N THR A 157 4.96 -4.14 12.38
CA THR A 157 4.40 -3.66 11.11
C THR A 157 3.21 -2.72 11.32
N PHE A 158 2.30 -3.05 12.24
CA PHE A 158 1.17 -2.18 12.59
C PHE A 158 1.63 -0.85 13.21
N PHE A 159 2.57 -0.91 14.15
CA PHE A 159 3.13 0.28 14.78
C PHE A 159 3.71 1.23 13.74
N VAL A 160 4.49 0.69 12.81
CA VAL A 160 5.13 1.44 11.73
C VAL A 160 4.11 2.07 10.79
N ALA A 161 3.13 1.29 10.35
CA ALA A 161 2.06 1.78 9.50
C ALA A 161 1.31 2.94 10.17
N ALA A 162 1.12 2.88 11.50
CA ALA A 162 0.51 3.97 12.26
C ALA A 162 1.37 5.24 12.28
N PHE A 163 2.70 5.12 12.40
CA PHE A 163 3.60 6.27 12.29
C PHE A 163 3.65 6.86 10.89
N HIS A 164 3.70 6.02 9.85
CA HIS A 164 3.67 6.47 8.45
C HIS A 164 2.36 7.23 8.18
N LEU A 165 1.21 6.65 8.55
CA LEU A 165 -0.09 7.30 8.42
C LEU A 165 -0.16 8.60 9.24
N LEU A 166 0.43 8.65 10.43
CA LEU A 166 0.50 9.86 11.25
C LEU A 166 1.27 10.97 10.54
N PHE A 167 2.46 10.70 10.01
CA PHE A 167 3.26 11.71 9.33
C PHE A 167 2.63 12.15 8.02
N ASP A 168 2.03 11.23 7.27
CA ASP A 168 1.24 11.55 6.08
C ASP A 168 0.04 12.43 6.43
N PHE A 169 -0.66 12.10 7.52
CA PHE A 169 -1.77 12.93 8.01
C PHE A 169 -1.29 14.31 8.46
N LEU A 170 -0.12 14.42 9.09
CA LEU A 170 0.46 15.70 9.49
C LEU A 170 0.92 16.53 8.28
N ALA A 171 1.47 15.89 7.25
CA ALA A 171 1.78 16.50 5.97
C ALA A 171 0.49 17.00 5.30
N PHE A 172 -0.53 16.15 5.19
CA PHE A 172 -1.83 16.50 4.64
C PHE A 172 -2.55 17.58 5.45
N LYS A 173 -2.45 17.56 6.79
CA LYS A 173 -2.99 18.61 7.66
C LYS A 173 -2.22 19.91 7.50
N ASN A 174 -0.91 19.87 7.29
CA ASN A 174 -0.13 21.05 6.96
C ASN A 174 -0.60 21.62 5.63
N ASP A 175 -0.84 20.78 4.63
CA ASP A 175 -1.40 21.19 3.35
C ASP A 175 -2.82 21.78 3.52
N ILE A 176 -3.74 21.12 4.23
CA ILE A 176 -5.09 21.68 4.49
C ILE A 176 -5.01 22.98 5.29
N SER A 177 -4.23 23.04 6.37
CA SER A 177 -4.05 24.26 7.15
C SER A 177 -3.47 25.37 6.29
N PHE A 178 -2.66 25.01 5.31
CA PHE A 178 -2.12 25.91 4.32
C PHE A 178 -3.24 26.43 3.39
N TRP A 179 -4.08 25.56 2.84
CA TRP A 179 -5.25 25.93 2.03
C TRP A 179 -6.30 26.74 2.80
N LYS A 180 -6.53 26.41 4.09
CA LYS A 180 -7.50 27.07 4.97
C LYS A 180 -7.08 28.47 5.39
N LYS A 181 -5.78 28.77 5.43
CA LYS A 181 -5.26 30.12 5.73
C LYS A 181 -5.43 31.10 4.57
N LYS A 182 -5.61 30.61 3.33
CA LYS A 182 -6.06 31.46 2.22
C LYS A 182 -7.56 31.76 2.40
N LYS A 183 -7.88 32.89 3.03
CA LYS A 183 -9.25 33.40 3.24
C LYS A 183 -9.93 33.74 1.90
N SER A 184 -10.36 32.74 1.14
CA SER A 184 -11.48 32.88 0.22
C SER A 184 -11.96 31.54 -0.34
N MET A 185 -13.26 31.25 -0.22
CA MET A 185 -13.94 30.19 -0.98
C MET A 185 -14.11 30.52 -2.48
N ILE A 186 -13.38 31.52 -2.99
CA ILE A 186 -13.06 31.72 -4.41
C ILE A 186 -12.08 30.60 -4.89
N GLY A 187 -11.90 29.48 -4.18
CA GLY A 187 -10.98 28.38 -4.53
C GLY A 187 -11.11 27.78 -5.95
N MET A 188 -12.32 27.77 -6.50
CA MET A 188 -12.56 27.31 -7.88
C MET A 188 -12.33 28.43 -8.91
N SER A 189 -12.79 29.66 -8.62
CA SER A 189 -12.54 30.84 -9.44
C SER A 189 -11.11 31.39 -9.31
N THR A 190 -10.35 30.98 -8.28
CA THR A 190 -8.92 31.19 -8.12
C THR A 190 -8.11 30.18 -8.91
N LYS A 191 -8.59 28.97 -9.21
CA LYS A 191 -7.95 28.16 -10.26
C LYS A 191 -8.09 28.84 -11.61
N LEU A 192 -9.27 29.38 -11.94
CA LEU A 192 -9.49 30.20 -13.13
C LEU A 192 -8.67 31.51 -13.11
N TRP A 193 -8.57 32.19 -11.97
CA TRP A 193 -7.73 33.38 -11.81
C TRP A 193 -6.23 33.05 -11.75
N LYS A 194 -5.83 31.88 -11.24
CA LYS A 194 -4.45 31.36 -11.26
C LYS A 194 -4.08 30.88 -12.64
N VAL A 195 -4.98 30.28 -13.40
CA VAL A 195 -4.81 29.99 -14.83
C VAL A 195 -4.72 31.33 -15.58
N LYS A 196 -5.61 32.29 -15.29
CA LYS A 196 -5.54 33.66 -15.82
C LYS A 196 -4.23 34.38 -15.45
N LYS A 197 -3.70 34.19 -14.24
CA LYS A 197 -2.47 34.84 -13.72
C LYS A 197 -1.19 34.10 -14.15
N ALA A 198 -1.19 32.77 -14.17
CA ALA A 198 -0.12 31.94 -14.71
C ALA A 198 0.02 32.14 -16.22
N LEU A 199 -1.11 32.28 -16.94
CA LEU A 199 -1.13 32.74 -18.33
C LEU A 199 -0.94 34.26 -18.48
N LYS A 200 -0.80 35.01 -17.37
CA LYS A 200 -0.71 36.49 -17.29
C LYS A 200 -1.74 37.24 -18.17
N MET A 201 -2.95 36.73 -18.33
CA MET A 201 -3.98 37.24 -19.24
C MET A 201 -4.67 38.49 -18.66
N THR A 202 -4.30 39.66 -19.19
CA THR A 202 -4.89 40.97 -18.89
C THR A 202 -5.99 41.26 -19.89
N VAL A 203 -7.23 41.41 -19.41
CA VAL A 203 -8.38 41.75 -20.26
C VAL A 203 -8.49 43.27 -20.28
N VAL A 204 -8.13 43.87 -21.41
CA VAL A 204 -8.26 45.32 -21.61
C VAL A 204 -9.55 45.58 -22.40
N TRP A 205 -10.44 46.37 -21.83
CA TRP A 205 -11.67 46.80 -22.50
C TRP A 205 -11.37 48.03 -23.38
N ARG A 206 -11.39 47.86 -24.71
CA ARG A 206 -11.45 48.96 -25.69
C ARG A 206 -12.83 48.92 -26.35
N GLY A 207 -13.77 49.73 -25.85
CA GLY A 207 -15.15 49.78 -26.36
C GLY A 207 -15.92 48.49 -26.09
N LEU A 208 -16.72 47.99 -27.04
CA LEU A 208 -17.63 46.84 -26.89
C LEU A 208 -16.98 45.45 -27.06
N ARG A 209 -15.66 45.36 -27.31
CA ARG A 209 -14.97 44.06 -27.52
C ARG A 209 -13.84 43.87 -26.50
N PRO A 210 -13.86 42.79 -25.69
CA PRO A 210 -12.75 42.46 -24.82
C PRO A 210 -11.54 42.01 -25.66
N THR A 211 -10.39 42.67 -25.48
CA THR A 211 -9.13 42.24 -26.11
C THR A 211 -8.26 41.55 -25.05
N PHE A 212 -7.85 40.30 -25.32
CA PHE A 212 -7.01 39.51 -24.43
C PHE A 212 -5.52 39.84 -24.68
N GLN A 213 -4.82 40.37 -23.68
CA GLN A 213 -3.37 40.57 -23.72
C GLN A 213 -2.69 39.58 -22.77
N PHE A 214 -1.81 38.72 -23.27
CA PHE A 214 -0.99 37.85 -22.43
C PHE A 214 0.23 38.65 -21.97
N GLY A 215 0.39 38.81 -20.65
CA GLY A 215 1.54 39.47 -20.06
C GLY A 215 2.81 38.64 -20.25
N ALA A 216 3.96 39.31 -20.33
CA ALA A 216 5.23 38.63 -20.54
C ALA A 216 5.57 37.73 -19.33
N TYR A 217 5.85 36.46 -19.59
CA TYR A 217 6.52 35.58 -18.63
C TYR A 217 7.81 36.26 -18.17
N SER A 218 8.13 36.20 -16.87
CA SER A 218 9.44 36.70 -16.43
C SER A 218 10.51 35.83 -17.07
N GLU A 219 11.66 36.41 -17.42
CA GLU A 219 12.75 35.64 -18.05
C GLU A 219 13.15 34.39 -17.24
N SER A 220 13.04 34.46 -15.91
CA SER A 220 13.31 33.35 -14.99
C SER A 220 12.27 32.23 -15.04
N GLU A 221 10.98 32.58 -15.17
CA GLU A 221 9.90 31.58 -15.32
C GLU A 221 10.02 30.86 -16.67
N ARG A 222 10.29 31.59 -17.76
CA ARG A 222 10.41 31.00 -19.10
C ARG A 222 11.63 30.08 -19.20
N LYS A 223 12.77 30.47 -18.63
CA LYS A 223 13.96 29.61 -18.54
C LYS A 223 13.70 28.35 -17.71
N THR A 224 12.91 28.45 -16.64
CA THR A 224 12.54 27.29 -15.81
C THR A 224 11.68 26.30 -16.60
N GLU A 225 10.67 26.78 -17.32
CA GLU A 225 9.78 25.95 -18.15
C GLU A 225 10.50 25.34 -19.37
N GLU A 226 11.42 26.09 -19.99
CA GLU A 226 12.30 25.61 -21.06
C GLU A 226 13.19 24.46 -20.55
N TYR A 227 13.79 24.60 -19.35
CA TYR A 227 14.59 23.52 -18.75
C TYR A 227 13.75 22.34 -18.30
N ASP A 228 12.54 22.56 -17.79
CA ASP A 228 11.63 21.47 -17.41
C ASP A 228 11.18 20.67 -18.64
N THR A 229 10.80 21.35 -19.73
CA THR A 229 10.46 20.73 -21.01
C THR A 229 11.65 19.96 -21.59
N GLN A 230 12.86 20.54 -21.51
CA GLN A 230 14.08 19.88 -21.95
C GLN A 230 14.40 18.65 -21.08
N ALA A 231 14.23 18.75 -19.76
CA ALA A 231 14.39 17.64 -18.83
C ALA A 231 13.43 16.50 -19.18
N MET A 232 12.14 16.81 -19.34
CA MET A 232 11.10 15.85 -19.70
C MET A 232 11.35 15.18 -21.05
N LYS A 233 11.89 15.92 -22.03
CA LYS A 233 12.25 15.37 -23.34
C LYS A 233 13.45 14.41 -23.25
N TYR A 234 14.52 14.78 -22.53
CA TYR A 234 15.65 13.85 -22.34
C TYR A 234 15.26 12.64 -21.50
N LEU A 235 14.42 12.86 -20.50
CA LEU A 235 13.90 11.82 -19.64
C LEU A 235 13.03 10.83 -20.42
N SER A 236 12.19 11.31 -21.35
CA SER A 236 11.34 10.43 -22.18
C SER A 236 12.16 9.54 -23.12
N TYR A 237 13.29 10.05 -23.64
CA TYR A 237 14.25 9.24 -24.40
C TYR A 237 14.90 8.12 -23.59
N LEU A 238 14.98 8.25 -22.26
CA LEU A 238 15.45 7.18 -21.37
C LEU A 238 14.29 6.26 -20.92
N LEU A 239 13.13 6.86 -20.62
CA LEU A 239 11.93 6.17 -20.13
C LEU A 239 11.40 5.15 -21.15
N TYR A 240 11.21 5.56 -22.41
CA TYR A 240 10.58 4.69 -23.39
C TYR A 240 11.41 3.42 -23.68
N PRO A 241 12.74 3.50 -23.91
CA PRO A 241 13.57 2.30 -24.07
C PRO A 241 13.60 1.43 -22.82
N LEU A 242 13.60 2.01 -21.62
CA LEU A 242 13.63 1.26 -20.37
C LEU A 242 12.31 0.50 -20.13
N CYS A 243 11.17 1.13 -20.38
CA CYS A 243 9.86 0.49 -20.28
C CYS A 243 9.66 -0.59 -21.35
N ILE A 244 10.03 -0.30 -22.61
CA ILE A 244 9.91 -1.27 -23.71
C ILE A 244 10.87 -2.43 -23.49
N GLY A 245 12.13 -2.14 -23.16
CA GLY A 245 13.14 -3.15 -22.86
C GLY A 245 12.76 -4.02 -21.66
N GLY A 246 12.22 -3.41 -20.59
CA GLY A 246 11.71 -4.13 -19.44
C GLY A 246 10.51 -5.03 -19.77
N ALA A 247 9.57 -4.55 -20.59
CA ALA A 247 8.42 -5.34 -21.04
C ALA A 247 8.84 -6.53 -21.93
N VAL A 248 9.82 -6.31 -22.83
CA VAL A 248 10.39 -7.37 -23.69
C VAL A 248 11.19 -8.38 -22.86
N TYR A 249 12.03 -7.91 -21.94
CA TYR A 249 12.78 -8.78 -21.03
C TYR A 249 11.85 -9.64 -20.17
N SER A 250 10.81 -9.02 -19.63
CA SER A 250 9.72 -9.68 -18.88
C SER A 250 9.06 -10.76 -19.73
N LEU A 251 8.71 -10.45 -20.98
CA LEU A 251 8.08 -11.40 -21.89
C LEU A 251 8.98 -12.61 -22.21
N LEU A 252 10.30 -12.41 -22.30
CA LEU A 252 11.26 -13.45 -22.65
C LEU A 252 11.66 -14.33 -21.46
N ASN A 253 11.79 -13.76 -20.26
CA ASN A 253 12.41 -14.43 -19.11
C ASN A 253 11.44 -14.78 -17.98
N ILE A 254 10.24 -14.21 -17.95
CA ILE A 254 9.28 -14.41 -16.87
C ILE A 254 8.07 -15.18 -17.40
N LYS A 255 7.64 -16.18 -16.63
CA LYS A 255 6.45 -16.99 -16.95
C LYS A 255 5.22 -16.26 -16.44
N TYR A 256 4.14 -16.29 -17.22
CA TYR A 256 2.90 -15.60 -16.91
C TYR A 256 1.71 -16.51 -17.10
N LYS A 257 0.63 -16.23 -16.35
CA LYS A 257 -0.64 -16.97 -16.49
C LYS A 257 -1.32 -16.70 -17.83
N SER A 258 -1.20 -15.48 -18.35
CA SER A 258 -1.86 -15.05 -19.58
C SER A 258 -1.22 -13.78 -20.12
N TRP A 259 -1.50 -13.45 -21.39
CA TRP A 259 -1.16 -12.16 -21.99
C TRP A 259 -1.69 -10.98 -21.17
N TYR A 260 -2.87 -11.11 -20.56
CA TYR A 260 -3.42 -10.10 -19.65
C TYR A 260 -2.54 -9.94 -18.39
N SER A 261 -2.10 -11.05 -17.78
CA SER A 261 -1.23 -11.02 -16.61
C SER A 261 0.12 -10.37 -16.92
N TRP A 262 0.72 -10.68 -18.07
CA TRP A 262 1.94 -10.02 -18.54
C TRP A 262 1.74 -8.52 -18.78
N LEU A 263 0.62 -8.14 -19.42
CA LEU A 263 0.30 -6.74 -19.72
C LEU A 263 0.12 -5.92 -18.43
N ILE A 264 -0.63 -6.44 -17.44
CA ILE A 264 -0.79 -5.80 -16.14
C ILE A 264 0.54 -5.67 -15.41
N ASN A 265 1.36 -6.74 -15.36
CA ASN A 265 2.68 -6.67 -14.73
C ASN A 265 3.61 -5.67 -15.44
N SER A 266 3.55 -5.59 -16.77
CA SER A 266 4.32 -4.63 -17.56
C SER A 266 3.88 -3.18 -17.30
N PHE A 267 2.57 -2.93 -17.16
CA PHE A 267 2.06 -1.62 -16.74
C PHE A 267 2.48 -1.26 -15.33
N VAL A 268 2.38 -2.20 -14.39
CA VAL A 268 2.81 -1.98 -12.99
C VAL A 268 4.30 -1.64 -12.94
N ASN A 269 5.17 -2.40 -13.62
CA ASN A 269 6.59 -2.10 -13.73
C ASN A 269 6.87 -0.77 -14.46
N GLY A 270 6.08 -0.46 -15.49
CA GLY A 270 6.13 0.81 -16.19
C GLY A 270 5.76 2.00 -15.30
N VAL A 271 4.74 1.86 -14.43
CA VAL A 271 4.36 2.86 -13.44
C VAL A 271 5.47 3.05 -12.40
N TYR A 272 6.14 1.99 -11.97
CA TYR A 272 7.30 2.11 -11.07
C TYR A 272 8.47 2.87 -11.73
N ALA A 273 8.79 2.57 -12.99
CA ALA A 273 9.81 3.28 -13.76
C ALA A 273 9.43 4.75 -14.03
N PHE A 274 8.16 5.00 -14.32
CA PHE A 274 7.61 6.34 -14.47
C PHE A 274 7.72 7.13 -13.16
N GLY A 275 7.31 6.54 -12.03
CA GLY A 275 7.43 7.16 -10.72
C GLY A 275 8.87 7.59 -10.40
N PHE A 276 9.85 6.72 -10.70
CA PHE A 276 11.28 7.04 -10.56
C PHE A 276 11.68 8.26 -11.40
N LEU A 277 11.35 8.23 -12.69
CA LEU A 277 11.82 9.23 -13.63
C LEU A 277 11.13 10.58 -13.42
N PHE A 278 9.86 10.62 -13.03
CA PHE A 278 9.12 11.87 -12.80
C PHE A 278 9.59 12.69 -11.60
N MET A 279 10.44 12.13 -10.74
CA MET A 279 11.08 12.87 -9.65
C MET A 279 12.41 13.53 -10.05
N LEU A 280 13.01 13.14 -11.17
CA LEU A 280 14.29 13.67 -11.65
C LEU A 280 14.23 15.08 -12.29
N PRO A 281 13.14 15.52 -12.95
CA PRO A 281 13.06 16.87 -13.54
C PRO A 281 13.34 17.95 -12.50
N GLN A 282 12.82 17.80 -11.28
CA GLN A 282 13.05 18.75 -10.19
C GLN A 282 14.55 18.88 -9.86
N LEU A 283 15.28 17.75 -9.81
CA LEU A 283 16.72 17.75 -9.59
C LEU A 283 17.48 18.37 -10.76
N PHE A 284 17.05 18.10 -12.01
CA PHE A 284 17.66 18.65 -13.21
C PHE A 284 17.49 20.17 -13.30
N VAL A 285 16.28 20.67 -13.04
CA VAL A 285 15.97 22.10 -13.04
C VAL A 285 16.79 22.81 -11.95
N ASN A 286 16.90 22.25 -10.75
CA ASN A 286 17.75 22.80 -9.70
C ASN A 286 19.22 22.88 -10.13
N TYR A 287 19.73 21.86 -10.82
CA TYR A 287 21.09 21.85 -11.34
C TYR A 287 21.33 22.90 -12.44
N LYS A 288 20.37 23.08 -13.35
CA LYS A 288 20.45 24.06 -14.45
C LYS A 288 20.28 25.50 -13.97
N MET A 289 19.34 25.73 -13.05
CA MET A 289 19.08 27.04 -12.46
C MET A 289 20.11 27.43 -11.39
N LYS A 290 20.93 26.49 -10.92
CA LYS A 290 21.90 26.69 -9.82
C LYS A 290 21.24 27.28 -8.57
N SER A 291 19.99 26.92 -8.31
CA SER A 291 19.22 27.34 -7.15
C SER A 291 18.22 26.25 -6.76
N VAL A 292 17.78 26.25 -5.49
CA VAL A 292 16.75 25.33 -4.99
C VAL A 292 15.53 26.11 -4.54
N ALA A 293 14.34 25.71 -5.00
CA ALA A 293 13.10 26.35 -4.59
C ALA A 293 12.87 26.20 -3.08
N HIS A 294 12.43 27.28 -2.42
CA HIS A 294 12.18 27.27 -0.99
C HIS A 294 11.04 26.30 -0.60
N LEU A 295 11.37 25.33 0.26
CA LEU A 295 10.41 24.43 0.88
C LEU A 295 10.15 24.83 2.34
N PRO A 296 8.89 24.91 2.80
CA PRO A 296 8.58 25.15 4.21
C PRO A 296 9.24 24.11 5.11
N TRP A 297 9.84 24.56 6.23
CA TRP A 297 10.59 23.67 7.15
C TRP A 297 9.78 22.47 7.65
N LYS A 298 8.47 22.65 7.88
CA LYS A 298 7.56 21.55 8.29
C LYS A 298 7.41 20.48 7.21
N ALA A 299 7.14 20.88 5.98
CA ALA A 299 7.00 19.94 4.85
C ALA A 299 8.31 19.21 4.58
N PHE A 300 9.44 19.93 4.64
CA PHE A 300 10.77 19.35 4.53
C PHE A 300 11.04 18.28 5.61
N THR A 301 10.69 18.58 6.86
CA THR A 301 10.90 17.68 8.00
C THR A 301 10.05 16.42 7.87
N TYR A 302 8.78 16.54 7.45
CA TYR A 302 7.92 15.37 7.23
C TYR A 302 8.44 14.49 6.10
N LYS A 303 8.88 15.08 4.99
CA LYS A 303 9.52 14.36 3.89
C LYS A 303 10.75 13.57 4.37
N ALA A 304 11.60 14.20 5.17
CA ALA A 304 12.79 13.56 5.73
C ALA A 304 12.47 12.38 6.65
N PHE A 305 11.44 12.51 7.50
CA PHE A 305 11.02 11.43 8.38
C PHE A 305 10.38 10.26 7.62
N ASN A 306 9.57 10.53 6.60
CA ASN A 306 8.98 9.48 5.77
C ASN A 306 10.06 8.63 5.09
N THR A 307 11.00 9.29 4.41
CA THR A 307 12.20 8.67 3.80
C THR A 307 12.99 7.83 4.81
N PHE A 308 13.32 8.40 5.98
CA PHE A 308 14.08 7.68 7.00
C PHE A 308 13.37 6.44 7.55
N ILE A 309 12.06 6.54 7.76
CA ILE A 309 11.21 5.45 8.23
C ILE A 309 11.21 4.34 7.19
N ASP A 310 10.92 4.67 5.93
CA ASP A 310 10.83 3.70 4.84
C ASP A 310 12.14 2.91 4.63
N ASP A 311 13.28 3.58 4.73
CA ASP A 311 14.62 2.95 4.71
C ASP A 311 14.77 1.92 5.84
N VAL A 312 14.56 2.33 7.09
CA VAL A 312 14.69 1.45 8.27
C VAL A 312 13.78 0.22 8.15
N PHE A 313 12.57 0.39 7.60
CA PHE A 313 11.62 -0.72 7.44
C PHE A 313 11.90 -1.61 6.25
N ALA A 314 12.44 -1.07 5.15
CA ALA A 314 12.90 -1.88 4.02
C ALA A 314 14.06 -2.83 4.40
N PHE A 315 14.79 -2.54 5.49
CA PHE A 315 15.81 -3.42 6.06
C PHE A 315 15.29 -4.41 7.11
N ILE A 316 14.31 -4.01 7.93
CA ILE A 316 13.80 -4.84 9.04
C ILE A 316 12.70 -5.82 8.58
N ILE A 317 11.83 -5.40 7.66
CA ILE A 317 10.66 -6.15 7.23
C ILE A 317 10.92 -6.69 5.82
N THR A 318 10.58 -7.95 5.57
CA THR A 318 10.67 -8.55 4.23
C THR A 318 9.60 -7.95 3.30
N MET A 319 9.89 -6.78 2.74
CA MET A 319 9.02 -6.13 1.77
C MET A 319 9.25 -6.72 0.36
N PRO A 320 8.21 -6.72 -0.50
CA PRO A 320 8.37 -7.04 -1.91
C PRO A 320 9.47 -6.18 -2.54
N THR A 321 10.28 -6.79 -3.41
CA THR A 321 11.44 -6.12 -4.05
C THR A 321 11.05 -4.83 -4.78
N SER A 322 9.89 -4.79 -5.43
CA SER A 322 9.38 -3.58 -6.09
C SER A 322 9.10 -2.44 -5.12
N HIS A 323 8.58 -2.74 -3.92
CA HIS A 323 8.35 -1.74 -2.88
C HIS A 323 9.68 -1.23 -2.31
N ARG A 324 10.64 -2.14 -2.06
CA ARG A 324 11.99 -1.76 -1.60
C ARG A 324 12.69 -0.83 -2.59
N LEU A 325 12.56 -1.10 -3.90
CA LEU A 325 13.09 -0.24 -4.94
C LEU A 325 12.40 1.13 -5.00
N ALA A 326 11.11 1.18 -4.67
CA ALA A 326 10.34 2.42 -4.61
C ALA A 326 10.66 3.28 -3.38
N CYS A 327 11.01 2.68 -2.24
CA CYS A 327 11.55 3.44 -1.10
C CYS A 327 12.96 3.95 -1.44
N PHE A 328 13.85 3.03 -1.83
CA PHE A 328 15.26 3.34 -2.13
C PHE A 328 15.43 4.47 -3.16
N ARG A 329 14.57 4.55 -4.18
CA ARG A 329 14.63 5.64 -5.16
C ARG A 329 14.28 6.99 -4.54
N ASP A 330 13.28 7.05 -3.66
CA ASP A 330 12.80 8.28 -3.04
C ASP A 330 13.91 8.79 -2.12
N ASP A 331 14.65 7.88 -1.47
CA ASP A 331 15.81 8.16 -0.63
C ASP A 331 17.01 8.70 -1.42
N VAL A 332 17.37 8.07 -2.55
CA VAL A 332 18.44 8.57 -3.43
C VAL A 332 18.11 9.96 -3.97
N VAL A 333 16.88 10.18 -4.42
CA VAL A 333 16.43 11.51 -4.90
C VAL A 333 16.48 12.53 -3.77
N PHE A 334 16.06 12.15 -2.57
CA PHE A 334 16.08 13.03 -1.40
C PHE A 334 17.52 13.41 -1.00
N LEU A 335 18.46 12.46 -0.99
CA LEU A 335 19.88 12.74 -0.71
C LEU A 335 20.51 13.67 -1.75
N ILE A 336 20.22 13.47 -3.04
CA ILE A 336 20.68 14.38 -4.10
C ILE A 336 20.08 15.77 -3.90
N TYR A 337 18.80 15.86 -3.53
CA TYR A 337 18.15 17.13 -3.22
C TYR A 337 18.82 17.84 -2.03
N LEU A 338 19.16 17.12 -0.95
CA LEU A 338 19.90 17.68 0.19
C LEU A 338 21.27 18.22 -0.24
N TYR A 339 21.99 17.46 -1.06
CA TYR A 339 23.27 17.88 -1.62
C TYR A 339 23.14 19.15 -2.48
N GLN A 340 22.13 19.21 -3.35
CA GLN A 340 21.84 20.41 -4.14
C GLN A 340 21.48 21.61 -3.28
N ARG A 341 20.73 21.42 -2.20
CA ARG A 341 20.37 22.49 -1.27
C ARG A 341 21.56 23.00 -0.47
N TRP A 342 22.57 22.16 -0.23
CA TRP A 342 23.83 22.57 0.38
C TRP A 342 24.71 23.35 -0.60
N LEU A 343 24.76 22.93 -1.87
CA LEU A 343 25.61 23.55 -2.89
C LEU A 343 25.02 24.84 -3.49
N TYR A 344 23.71 24.92 -3.66
CA TYR A 344 23.02 26.03 -4.32
C TYR A 344 22.20 26.88 -3.36
N PRO A 345 22.16 28.21 -3.54
CA PRO A 345 21.34 29.08 -2.70
C PRO A 345 19.84 28.77 -2.85
N VAL A 346 19.11 28.97 -1.76
CA VAL A 346 17.65 28.79 -1.73
C VAL A 346 16.98 30.02 -2.35
N ASP A 347 16.32 29.80 -3.48
CA ASP A 347 15.57 30.82 -4.21
C ASP A 347 14.14 30.89 -3.68
N ARG A 348 13.77 32.06 -3.17
CA ARG A 348 12.47 32.36 -2.58
C ARG A 348 11.43 32.81 -3.61
N SER A 349 11.87 33.24 -4.79
CA SER A 349 11.01 33.69 -5.88
C SER A 349 10.48 32.53 -6.73
N ARG A 350 11.22 31.40 -6.74
CA ARG A 350 10.85 30.20 -7.48
C ARG A 350 9.69 29.44 -6.83
N VAL A 351 8.84 28.94 -7.70
CA VAL A 351 7.74 28.05 -7.37
C VAL A 351 8.30 26.68 -6.99
N ASN A 352 7.93 26.18 -5.81
CA ASN A 352 8.30 24.87 -5.32
C ASN A 352 7.41 23.75 -5.90
N GLU A 353 7.69 22.50 -5.55
CA GLU A 353 6.95 21.30 -6.01
C GLU A 353 5.45 21.31 -5.66
N TYR A 354 5.02 22.18 -4.75
CA TYR A 354 3.62 22.39 -4.36
C TYR A 354 2.96 23.56 -5.12
N GLY A 355 3.66 24.16 -6.08
CA GLY A 355 3.14 25.27 -6.88
C GLY A 355 3.24 26.63 -6.19
N GLU A 356 4.19 26.83 -5.26
CA GLU A 356 4.28 28.09 -4.48
C GLU A 356 5.66 28.72 -4.41
N SER A 357 5.75 30.05 -4.49
CA SER A 357 6.95 30.82 -4.14
C SER A 357 6.81 31.50 -2.78
N TYR A 358 7.91 31.68 -2.06
CA TYR A 358 7.92 32.32 -0.73
C TYR A 358 7.57 33.81 -0.81
N GLU A 359 7.86 34.47 -1.93
CA GLU A 359 7.50 35.87 -2.16
C GLU A 359 5.99 36.10 -2.33
N GLU A 360 5.24 35.14 -2.89
CA GLU A 360 3.78 35.20 -2.94
C GLU A 360 3.12 35.05 -1.56
N GLN A 361 3.82 34.48 -0.57
CA GLN A 361 3.29 34.30 0.79
C GLN A 361 3.44 35.55 1.67
N LYS A 362 4.28 36.53 1.30
CA LYS A 362 4.30 37.82 2.01
C LYS A 362 2.98 38.52 1.68
N PRO A 363 2.06 38.76 2.65
CA PRO A 363 0.95 39.66 2.40
C PRO A 363 1.57 40.99 1.98
N HIS A 364 1.04 41.62 0.92
CA HIS A 364 1.34 43.02 0.65
C HIS A 364 1.09 43.78 1.95
N SER A 365 2.16 44.19 2.61
CA SER A 365 2.12 45.19 3.67
C SER A 365 1.77 46.49 2.97
N GLN A 366 0.48 46.78 2.92
CA GLN A 366 -0.06 48.12 2.80
C GLN A 366 -0.76 48.46 4.10
#